data_AF-A0A813JFS4-F1
#
_entry.id   AF-A0A813JFS4-F1
#
_cell.length_a   1.000
_cell.length_b   1.000
_cell.length_c   1.000
_cell.angle_alpha   90.00
_cell.angle_beta   90.00
_cell.angle_gamma   90.00
#
_symmetry.space_group_name_H-M   'P 1'
#
loop_
_entity.id
_entity.type
_entity.pdbx_description
1 polymer ?
#
loop_
_entity_poly.entity_id
_entity_poly.type
_entity_poly.pdbx_seq_one_letter_code
_entity_poly.pdbx_strand_id
1 'polypeptide(L)'
;VPDYALIAQILLYSEGFNDATQLARKMVRLYSLSSEQLSKQDHYDFGMRAVKSVLVMAGQLKRKNPNLGEDVTLIRALRDSNVPKFLSSDLPLFSGIISDLYPDADVPFVDYGSLQKEIENQLRVAKLQAVPAFVGKIIQLLETQLVRHGVMVVGLTQIGKSTKISTLAKALSKLRK
;
A
#
# COMPACT_ATOMS: atom_id res chain seq x y z
N VAL A 1 27.26 -4.75 -2.98
CA VAL A 1 25.77 -4.68 -2.97
C VAL A 1 25.30 -5.26 -1.64
N PRO A 2 24.40 -4.61 -0.88
CA PRO A 2 23.93 -5.13 0.40
C PRO A 2 23.05 -6.37 0.19
N ASP A 3 23.01 -7.26 1.18
CA ASP A 3 22.16 -8.45 1.16
C ASP A 3 20.75 -8.09 1.67
N TYR A 4 19.81 -7.93 0.75
CA TYR A 4 18.43 -7.52 1.06
C TYR A 4 17.69 -8.61 1.85
N ALA A 5 18.02 -9.89 1.63
CA ALA A 5 17.32 -10.99 2.27
C ALA A 5 17.71 -11.10 3.73
N LEU A 6 19.00 -11.02 4.04
CA LEU A 6 19.49 -11.02 5.43
C LEU A 6 18.97 -9.80 6.21
N ILE A 7 19.00 -8.61 5.60
CA ILE A 7 18.49 -7.39 6.25
C ILE A 7 16.99 -7.51 6.49
N ALA A 8 16.22 -7.96 5.50
CA ALA A 8 14.78 -8.12 5.66
C ALA A 8 14.41 -9.16 6.73
N GLN A 9 15.15 -10.27 6.79
CA GLN A 9 14.98 -11.31 7.81
C GLN A 9 15.18 -10.75 9.22
N ILE A 10 16.30 -10.05 9.46
CA ILE A 10 16.60 -9.46 10.78
C ILE A 10 15.51 -8.47 11.19
N LEU A 11 15.07 -7.62 10.25
CA LEU A 11 14.03 -6.63 10.52
C LEU A 11 12.68 -7.29 10.82
N LEU A 12 12.27 -8.31 10.06
CA LEU A 12 11.04 -9.06 10.32
C LEU A 12 11.05 -9.70 11.70
N TYR A 13 12.16 -10.35 12.09
CA TYR A 13 12.31 -10.89 13.46
C TYR A 13 12.16 -9.80 14.51
N SER A 14 12.77 -8.63 14.31
CA SER A 14 12.64 -7.49 15.24
C SER A 14 11.22 -6.92 15.34
N GLU A 15 10.39 -7.10 14.31
CA GLU A 15 8.99 -6.68 14.26
C GLU A 15 8.02 -7.76 14.78
N GLY A 16 8.52 -8.92 15.21
CA GLY A 16 7.74 -9.98 15.85
C GLY A 16 7.22 -11.07 14.89
N PHE A 17 7.86 -11.24 13.73
CA PHE A 17 7.58 -12.35 12.82
C PHE A 17 8.41 -13.58 13.19
N ASN A 18 7.80 -14.77 13.18
CA ASN A 18 8.46 -16.04 13.45
C ASN A 18 9.02 -16.67 12.17
N ASP A 19 8.29 -16.58 11.05
CA ASP A 19 8.66 -17.18 9.76
C ASP A 19 9.46 -16.22 8.85
N ALA A 20 10.16 -15.26 9.48
CA ALA A 20 10.88 -14.17 8.83
C ALA A 20 11.87 -14.62 7.74
N THR A 21 12.49 -15.79 7.88
CA THR A 21 13.45 -16.33 6.90
C THR A 21 12.81 -16.57 5.54
N GLN A 22 11.66 -17.25 5.50
CA GLN A 22 10.97 -17.57 4.25
C GLN A 22 10.34 -16.30 3.66
N LEU A 23 9.72 -15.49 4.51
CA LEU A 23 9.08 -14.23 4.15
C LEU A 23 10.06 -13.23 3.52
N ALA A 24 11.26 -13.09 4.09
CA ALA A 24 12.30 -12.21 3.56
C ALA A 24 12.72 -12.62 2.13
N ARG A 25 12.92 -13.92 1.88
CA ARG A 25 13.28 -14.42 0.54
C ARG A 25 12.16 -14.17 -0.47
N LYS A 26 10.91 -14.45 -0.11
CA LYS A 26 9.74 -14.16 -0.95
C LYS A 26 9.62 -12.67 -1.25
N MET A 27 9.81 -11.81 -0.24
CA MET A 27 9.80 -10.35 -0.40
C MET A 27 10.87 -9.87 -1.38
N VAL A 28 12.12 -10.30 -1.21
CA VAL A 28 13.22 -9.90 -2.11
C VAL A 28 12.94 -10.39 -3.53
N ARG A 29 12.44 -11.62 -3.70
CA ARG A 29 12.07 -12.14 -5.01
C ARG A 29 10.96 -11.33 -5.66
N LEU A 30 9.94 -10.94 -4.90
CA LEU A 30 8.86 -10.08 -5.37
C LEU A 30 9.39 -8.73 -5.88
N TYR A 31 10.30 -8.10 -5.15
CA TYR A 31 10.92 -6.84 -5.57
C TYR A 31 11.80 -6.99 -6.81
N SER A 32 12.56 -8.09 -6.93
CA SER A 32 13.33 -8.44 -8.14
C SER A 32 12.41 -8.56 -9.35
N LEU A 33 11.39 -9.43 -9.26
CA LEU A 33 10.44 -9.66 -10.35
C LEU A 33 9.67 -8.38 -10.71
N SER A 34 9.29 -7.57 -9.72
CA SER A 34 8.61 -6.29 -9.97
C SER A 34 9.52 -5.32 -10.72
N SER A 35 10.82 -5.28 -10.41
CA SER A 35 11.77 -4.44 -11.13
C SER A 35 12.08 -4.91 -12.55
N GLU A 36 11.93 -6.22 -12.81
CA GLU A 36 12.19 -6.86 -14.10
C GLU A 36 10.97 -6.82 -15.04
N GLN A 37 9.76 -6.97 -14.49
CA GLN A 37 8.53 -7.17 -15.27
C GLN A 37 7.63 -5.94 -15.38
N LEU A 38 7.65 -5.03 -14.39
CA LEU A 38 6.81 -3.84 -14.45
C LEU A 38 7.40 -2.79 -15.38
N SER A 39 6.54 -1.87 -15.85
CA SER A 39 6.99 -0.77 -16.70
C SER A 39 8.04 0.11 -15.99
N LYS A 40 8.99 0.64 -16.75
CA LYS A 40 10.01 1.55 -16.21
C LYS A 40 9.40 2.94 -15.96
N GLN A 41 9.27 3.31 -14.70
CA GLN A 41 8.76 4.61 -14.27
C GLN A 41 9.75 5.29 -13.32
N ASP A 42 9.97 6.60 -13.46
CA ASP A 42 10.92 7.35 -12.62
C ASP A 42 10.56 7.35 -11.12
N HIS A 43 9.28 7.15 -10.81
CA HIS A 43 8.76 7.16 -9.44
C HIS A 43 8.67 5.76 -8.81
N TYR A 44 9.05 4.71 -9.53
CA TYR A 44 9.12 3.36 -8.97
C TYR A 44 10.40 3.23 -8.14
N ASP A 45 10.25 2.76 -6.90
CA ASP A 45 11.36 2.54 -5.98
C ASP A 45 11.30 1.11 -5.44
N PHE A 46 12.21 0.28 -5.93
CA PHE A 46 12.43 -1.09 -5.50
C PHE A 46 13.71 -1.24 -4.66
N GLY A 47 14.32 -0.12 -4.25
CA GLY A 47 15.55 -0.12 -3.47
C GLY A 47 15.34 -0.40 -1.98
N MET A 48 16.45 -0.51 -1.24
CA MET A 48 16.45 -0.86 0.20
C MET A 48 15.63 0.11 1.06
N ARG A 49 15.50 1.39 0.65
CA ARG A 49 14.67 2.36 1.36
C ARG A 49 13.19 1.98 1.31
N ALA A 50 12.68 1.58 0.14
CA ALA A 50 11.31 1.11 -0.01
C ALA A 50 11.08 -0.18 0.78
N VAL A 51 12.02 -1.12 0.71
CA VAL A 51 12.00 -2.39 1.46
C VAL A 51 11.89 -2.12 2.97
N LYS A 52 12.75 -1.26 3.53
CA LYS A 52 12.69 -0.92 4.96
C LYS A 52 11.33 -0.33 5.35
N SER A 53 10.76 0.57 4.54
CA SER A 53 9.44 1.15 4.84
C SER A 53 8.33 0.10 4.87
N VAL A 54 8.36 -0.90 3.98
CA VAL A 54 7.38 -1.99 3.99
C VAL A 54 7.53 -2.85 5.24
N LEU A 55 8.75 -3.16 5.65
CA LEU A 55 9.00 -4.01 6.82
C LEU A 55 8.48 -3.36 8.11
N VAL A 56 8.74 -2.06 8.30
CA VAL A 56 8.18 -1.30 9.43
C VAL A 56 6.64 -1.27 9.38
N MET A 57 6.05 -1.11 8.19
CA MET A 57 4.60 -1.16 8.01
C MET A 57 4.04 -2.54 8.37
N ALA A 58 4.69 -3.63 7.95
CA ALA A 58 4.30 -4.99 8.25
C ALA A 58 4.30 -5.25 9.77
N GLY A 59 5.30 -4.76 10.50
CA GLY A 59 5.35 -4.83 11.96
C GLY A 59 4.20 -4.07 12.64
N GLN A 60 3.87 -2.87 12.14
CA GLN A 60 2.70 -2.12 12.64
C GLN A 60 1.39 -2.89 12.40
N LEU A 61 1.22 -3.50 11.23
CA LEU A 61 0.05 -4.31 10.89
C LEU A 61 -0.03 -5.57 11.75
N LYS A 62 1.10 -6.24 12.02
CA LYS A 62 1.17 -7.41 12.91
C LYS A 62 0.74 -7.06 14.33
N ARG A 63 1.20 -5.93 14.87
CA ARG A 63 0.77 -5.45 16.21
C ARG A 63 -0.72 -5.13 16.27
N LYS A 64 -1.28 -4.53 15.21
CA LYS A 64 -2.72 -4.23 15.13
C LYS A 64 -3.58 -5.48 14.96
N ASN A 65 -3.07 -6.53 14.31
CA ASN A 65 -3.81 -7.76 14.03
C ASN A 65 -2.95 -8.99 14.38
N PRO A 66 -2.75 -9.31 15.69
CA PRO A 66 -1.84 -10.37 16.10
C PRO A 66 -2.19 -11.75 15.54
N ASN A 67 -3.49 -12.02 15.41
CA ASN A 67 -4.06 -13.29 14.96
C ASN A 67 -4.03 -13.49 13.44
N LEU A 68 -3.68 -12.44 12.67
CA LEU A 68 -3.56 -12.55 11.23
C LEU A 68 -2.28 -13.32 10.87
N GLY A 69 -2.37 -14.21 9.89
CA GLY A 69 -1.22 -14.94 9.37
C GLY A 69 -0.10 -13.99 8.94
N GLU A 70 1.14 -14.40 9.17
CA GLU A 70 2.32 -13.57 8.89
C GLU A 70 2.47 -13.28 7.39
N ASP A 71 2.26 -14.30 6.53
CA ASP A 71 2.21 -14.16 5.08
C ASP A 71 1.17 -13.11 4.64
N VAL A 72 -0.06 -13.20 5.16
CA VAL A 72 -1.15 -12.27 4.82
C VAL A 72 -0.83 -10.85 5.27
N THR A 73 -0.21 -10.72 6.45
CA THR A 73 0.22 -9.42 7.00
C THR A 73 1.29 -8.78 6.11
N LEU A 74 2.28 -9.56 5.65
CA LEU A 74 3.32 -9.07 4.78
C LEU A 74 2.79 -8.71 3.39
N ILE A 75 1.92 -9.54 2.80
CA ILE A 75 1.28 -9.25 1.51
C ILE A 75 0.47 -7.95 1.59
N ARG A 76 -0.26 -7.74 2.69
CA ARG A 76 -1.00 -6.49 2.91
C ARG A 76 -0.06 -5.29 2.94
N ALA A 77 1.02 -5.35 3.71
CA ALA A 77 2.02 -4.28 3.75
C ALA A 77 2.65 -3.99 2.37
N LEU A 78 2.92 -5.05 1.59
CA LEU A 78 3.44 -4.94 0.23
C LEU A 78 2.43 -4.29 -0.72
N ARG A 79 1.15 -4.65 -0.65
CA ARG A 79 0.09 -4.03 -1.46
C ARG A 79 -0.10 -2.57 -1.10
N ASP A 80 -0.29 -2.26 0.17
CA ASP A 80 -0.57 -0.90 0.66
C ASP A 80 0.58 0.07 0.35
N SER A 81 1.83 -0.40 0.35
CA SER A 81 2.99 0.42 0.03
C SER A 81 3.19 0.65 -1.47
N ASN A 82 2.82 -0.30 -2.33
CA ASN A 82 3.22 -0.30 -3.74
C ASN A 82 2.07 0.00 -4.71
N VAL A 83 0.86 -0.52 -4.47
CA VAL A 83 -0.33 -0.29 -5.32
C VAL A 83 -0.65 1.19 -5.54
N PRO A 84 -0.51 2.10 -4.55
CA PRO A 84 -0.75 3.53 -4.79
C PRO A 84 0.19 4.17 -5.81
N LYS A 85 1.39 3.58 -6.02
CA LYS A 85 2.44 4.09 -6.90
C LYS A 85 2.32 3.55 -8.33
N PHE A 86 1.79 2.34 -8.49
CA PHE A 86 1.78 1.67 -9.78
C PHE A 86 0.72 2.21 -10.74
N LEU A 87 1.05 2.12 -12.02
CA LEU A 87 0.11 2.34 -13.12
C LEU A 87 -0.95 1.24 -13.16
N SER A 88 -2.13 1.55 -13.70
CA SER A 88 -3.23 0.60 -13.82
C SER A 88 -2.88 -0.64 -14.66
N SER A 89 -2.01 -0.49 -15.66
CA SER A 89 -1.53 -1.59 -16.50
C SER A 89 -0.59 -2.55 -15.77
N ASP A 90 0.10 -2.05 -14.73
CA ASP A 90 1.09 -2.81 -13.96
C ASP A 90 0.45 -3.54 -12.77
N LEU A 91 -0.76 -3.13 -12.34
CA LEU A 91 -1.47 -3.77 -11.23
C LEU A 91 -1.77 -5.25 -11.47
N PRO A 92 -2.24 -5.71 -12.66
CA PRO A 92 -2.44 -7.13 -12.92
C PRO A 92 -1.14 -7.92 -12.85
N LEU A 93 -0.03 -7.38 -13.39
CA LEU A 93 1.29 -8.01 -13.35
C LEU A 93 1.78 -8.17 -11.91
N PHE A 94 1.69 -7.10 -11.12
CA PHE A 94 2.05 -7.14 -9.70
C PHE A 94 1.19 -8.14 -8.90
N SER A 95 -0.12 -8.21 -9.20
CA SER A 95 -1.01 -9.19 -8.58
C SER A 95 -0.63 -10.62 -8.97
N GLY A 96 -0.23 -10.86 -10.22
CA GLY A 96 0.30 -12.15 -10.68
C GLY A 96 1.55 -12.56 -9.91
N ILE A 97 2.52 -11.65 -9.78
CA ILE A 97 3.76 -11.90 -9.00
C ILE A 97 3.43 -12.26 -7.53
N ILE A 98 2.45 -11.58 -6.91
CA ILE A 98 2.02 -11.94 -5.55
C ILE A 98 1.40 -13.35 -5.53
N SER A 99 0.50 -13.65 -6.47
CA SER A 99 -0.17 -14.95 -6.54
C SER A 99 0.81 -16.10 -6.73
N ASP A 100 1.85 -15.92 -7.54
CA ASP A 100 2.88 -16.93 -7.79
C ASP A 100 3.75 -17.20 -6.55
N LEU A 101 4.02 -16.17 -5.75
CA LEU A 101 4.87 -16.27 -4.55
C LEU A 101 4.09 -16.68 -3.28
N TYR A 102 2.77 -16.45 -3.27
CA TYR A 102 1.87 -16.72 -2.15
C TYR A 102 0.55 -17.35 -2.63
N PRO A 103 0.59 -18.58 -3.16
CA PRO A 103 -0.59 -19.22 -3.77
C PRO A 103 -1.73 -19.48 -2.78
N ASP A 104 -1.41 -19.75 -1.51
CA ASP A 104 -2.39 -20.12 -0.49
C ASP A 104 -2.90 -18.92 0.34
N ALA A 105 -2.42 -17.71 0.04
CA ALA A 105 -2.71 -16.54 0.86
C ALA A 105 -3.96 -15.81 0.37
N ASP A 106 -5.07 -15.96 1.10
CA ASP A 106 -6.24 -15.11 0.92
C ASP A 106 -6.08 -13.79 1.68
N VAL A 107 -6.12 -12.68 0.95
CA VAL A 107 -5.96 -11.34 1.55
C VAL A 107 -7.35 -10.75 1.76
N PRO A 108 -7.80 -10.58 3.02
CA PRO A 108 -9.14 -10.11 3.29
C PRO A 108 -9.34 -8.67 2.78
N PHE A 109 -10.52 -8.43 2.23
CA PHE A 109 -10.94 -7.08 1.83
C PHE A 109 -11.01 -6.16 3.06
N VAL A 110 -10.49 -4.94 2.91
CA VAL A 110 -10.53 -3.92 3.96
C VAL A 110 -11.76 -3.04 3.75
N ASP A 111 -12.71 -3.12 4.67
CA ASP A 111 -13.87 -2.22 4.66
C ASP A 111 -13.52 -0.89 5.33
N TYR A 112 -13.53 0.20 4.54
CA TYR A 112 -13.32 1.56 5.03
C TYR A 112 -14.63 2.23 5.48
N GLY A 113 -15.77 1.55 5.36
CA GLY A 113 -17.06 1.84 5.97
C GLY A 113 -17.40 3.32 6.14
N SER A 114 -17.13 3.86 7.34
CA SER A 114 -17.43 5.24 7.71
C SER A 114 -16.63 6.27 6.89
N LEU A 115 -15.36 6.01 6.62
CA LEU A 115 -14.51 6.88 5.82
C LEU A 115 -14.99 6.94 4.37
N GLN A 116 -15.27 5.78 3.77
CA GLN A 116 -15.75 5.74 2.38
C GLN A 116 -17.06 6.51 2.24
N LYS A 117 -18.03 6.26 3.12
CA LYS A 117 -19.32 6.96 3.13
C LYS A 117 -19.14 8.47 3.26
N GLU A 118 -18.25 8.92 4.14
CA GLU A 118 -18.03 10.36 4.31
C GLU A 118 -17.30 10.99 3.12
N ILE A 119 -16.35 10.31 2.49
CA ILE A 119 -15.72 10.77 1.25
C ILE A 119 -16.79 10.96 0.16
N GLU A 120 -17.67 9.98 -0.03
CA GLU A 120 -18.77 10.07 -1.00
C GLU A 120 -19.71 11.24 -0.69
N ASN A 121 -20.04 11.46 0.59
CA ASN A 121 -20.85 12.60 1.02
C ASN A 121 -20.18 13.94 0.70
N GLN A 122 -18.88 14.08 1.00
CA GLN A 122 -18.13 15.30 0.71
C GLN A 122 -18.05 15.60 -0.80
N LEU A 123 -17.94 14.56 -1.64
CA LEU A 123 -18.02 14.72 -3.09
C LEU A 123 -19.40 15.23 -3.53
N ARG A 124 -20.49 14.66 -3.00
CA ARG A 124 -21.86 15.11 -3.29
C ARG A 124 -22.10 16.57 -2.86
N VAL A 125 -21.63 16.96 -1.67
CA VAL A 125 -21.71 18.35 -1.17
C VAL A 125 -20.97 19.32 -2.10
N ALA A 126 -19.83 18.90 -2.63
CA ALA A 126 -19.07 19.67 -3.62
C ALA A 126 -19.66 19.62 -5.04
N LYS A 127 -20.84 18.98 -5.23
CA LYS A 127 -21.50 18.75 -6.52
C LYS A 127 -20.62 17.98 -7.52
N LEU A 128 -19.82 17.04 -7.02
CA LEU A 128 -18.96 16.16 -7.80
C LEU A 128 -19.55 14.75 -7.87
N GLN A 129 -19.22 14.02 -8.95
CA GLN A 129 -19.58 12.62 -9.09
C GLN A 129 -18.68 11.73 -8.22
N ALA A 130 -19.29 10.88 -7.40
CA ALA A 130 -18.58 9.89 -6.61
C ALA A 130 -18.23 8.66 -7.46
N VAL A 131 -17.15 8.76 -8.25
CA VAL A 131 -16.64 7.63 -9.05
C VAL A 131 -15.85 6.68 -8.13
N PRO A 132 -16.14 5.36 -8.12
CA PRO A 132 -15.48 4.41 -7.21
C PRO A 132 -13.95 4.42 -7.27
N ALA A 133 -13.39 4.49 -8.49
CA ALA A 133 -11.93 4.58 -8.68
C ALA A 133 -11.34 5.86 -8.05
N PHE A 134 -12.08 6.96 -8.07
CA PHE A 134 -11.65 8.22 -7.47
C PHE A 134 -11.71 8.16 -5.94
N VAL A 135 -12.77 7.58 -5.38
CA VAL A 135 -12.91 7.32 -3.93
C VAL A 135 -11.79 6.42 -3.43
N GLY A 136 -11.50 5.33 -4.16
CA GLY A 136 -10.37 4.45 -3.86
C GLY A 136 -9.02 5.19 -3.84
N LYS A 137 -8.79 6.12 -4.77
CA LYS A 137 -7.57 6.95 -4.77
C LYS A 137 -7.50 7.94 -3.60
N ILE A 138 -8.64 8.40 -3.07
CA ILE A 138 -8.66 9.23 -1.86
C ILE A 138 -8.32 8.39 -0.62
N ILE A 139 -8.82 7.15 -0.54
CA ILE A 139 -8.49 6.22 0.54
C ILE A 139 -6.99 5.87 0.49
N GLN A 140 -6.45 5.53 -0.68
CA GLN A 140 -5.01 5.24 -0.85
C GLN A 140 -4.11 6.42 -0.43
N LEU A 141 -4.57 7.65 -0.60
CA LEU A 141 -3.85 8.84 -0.13
C LEU A 141 -3.74 8.84 1.40
N LEU A 142 -4.81 8.53 2.13
CA LEU A 142 -4.79 8.40 3.58
C LEU A 142 -3.84 7.29 4.03
N GLU A 143 -3.94 6.11 3.42
CA GLU A 143 -3.09 4.97 3.77
C GLU A 143 -1.61 5.28 3.60
N THR A 144 -1.27 5.95 2.50
CA THR A 144 0.10 6.39 2.25
C THR A 144 0.55 7.42 3.30
N GLN A 145 -0.33 8.34 3.71
CA GLN A 145 -0.05 9.35 4.72
C GLN A 145 0.12 8.76 6.13
N LEU A 146 -0.59 7.67 6.46
CA LEU A 146 -0.46 7.00 7.76
C LEU A 146 0.92 6.37 7.96
N VAL A 147 1.63 6.05 6.87
CA VAL A 147 2.92 5.36 6.91
C VAL A 147 4.09 6.27 6.54
N ARG A 148 3.84 7.39 5.86
CA ARG A 148 4.88 8.33 5.42
C ARG A 148 4.48 9.77 5.73
N HIS A 149 5.38 10.51 6.39
CA HIS A 149 5.18 11.93 6.68
C HIS A 149 5.12 12.82 5.43
N GLY A 150 5.82 12.44 4.36
CA GLY A 150 5.82 13.15 3.08
C GLY A 150 5.21 12.30 1.98
N VAL A 151 4.24 12.86 1.27
CA VAL A 151 3.55 12.20 0.14
C VAL A 151 3.53 13.14 -1.06
N MET A 152 3.85 12.60 -2.24
CA MET A 152 3.72 13.31 -3.52
C MET A 152 2.49 12.80 -4.26
N VAL A 153 1.62 13.71 -4.71
CA VAL A 153 0.46 13.38 -5.55
C VAL A 153 0.81 13.73 -7.00
N VAL A 154 1.13 12.72 -7.80
CA VAL A 154 1.64 12.87 -9.17
C VAL A 154 0.53 12.61 -10.20
N GLY A 155 0.65 13.24 -11.37
CA GLY A 155 -0.19 13.05 -12.54
C GLY A 155 -0.41 14.34 -13.33
N LEU A 156 -1.15 14.27 -14.44
CA LEU A 156 -1.41 15.41 -15.33
C LEU A 156 -2.20 16.55 -14.65
N THR A 157 -2.22 17.73 -15.25
CA THR A 157 -3.09 18.84 -14.82
C THR A 157 -4.56 18.44 -14.94
N GLN A 158 -5.43 19.04 -14.12
CA GLN A 158 -6.88 18.85 -14.14
C GLN A 158 -7.43 17.44 -13.81
N ILE A 159 -6.62 16.48 -13.36
CA ILE A 159 -7.10 15.13 -12.94
C ILE A 159 -7.67 15.06 -11.50
N GLY A 160 -8.02 16.21 -10.91
CA GLY A 160 -8.59 16.27 -9.55
C GLY A 160 -7.60 16.02 -8.40
N LYS A 161 -6.29 16.23 -8.58
CA LYS A 161 -5.27 16.06 -7.52
C LYS A 161 -5.57 16.90 -6.27
N SER A 162 -5.79 18.20 -6.45
CA SER A 162 -6.13 19.12 -5.35
C SER A 162 -7.48 18.78 -4.71
N THR A 163 -8.44 18.35 -5.52
CA THR A 163 -9.75 17.89 -5.07
C THR A 163 -9.64 16.69 -4.14
N LYS A 164 -8.81 15.68 -4.49
CA LYS A 164 -8.59 14.49 -3.62
C LYS A 164 -8.10 14.90 -2.23
N ILE A 165 -7.10 15.79 -2.17
CA ILE A 165 -6.52 16.27 -0.91
C ILE A 165 -7.57 17.04 -0.10
N SER A 166 -8.29 17.96 -0.74
CA SER A 166 -9.33 18.77 -0.07
C SER A 166 -10.48 17.92 0.45
N THR A 167 -10.96 16.96 -0.34
CA THR A 167 -12.03 16.03 0.06
C THR A 167 -11.60 15.16 1.23
N LEU A 168 -10.38 14.61 1.21
CA LEU A 168 -9.85 13.82 2.32
C LEU A 168 -9.80 14.64 3.62
N ALA A 169 -9.26 15.86 3.55
CA ALA A 169 -9.15 16.75 4.70
C ALA A 169 -10.53 17.07 5.31
N LYS A 170 -11.53 17.36 4.47
CA LYS A 170 -12.91 17.61 4.91
C LYS A 170 -13.56 16.37 5.54
N ALA A 171 -13.39 15.21 4.92
CA ALA A 171 -13.93 13.95 5.44
C ALA A 171 -13.35 13.62 6.83
N LEU A 172 -12.03 13.70 6.98
CA LEU A 172 -11.37 13.49 8.27
C LEU A 172 -11.79 14.50 9.33
N SER A 173 -11.96 15.78 8.95
CA SER A 173 -12.42 16.82 9.87
C SER A 173 -13.84 16.59 10.39
N LYS A 174 -14.70 15.99 9.55
CA LYS A 174 -16.06 15.59 9.91
C LYS A 174 -16.09 14.36 10.81
N LEU A 175 -15.28 13.35 10.51
CA LEU A 175 -15.19 12.10 11.29
C LEU A 175 -14.50 12.25 12.65
N ARG A 176 -13.71 13.32 12.82
CA ARG A 176 -13.05 13.65 14.10
C ARG A 176 -14.00 14.35 15.09
N LYS A 177 -15.16 14.82 14.62
CA LYS A 177 -16.23 15.35 15.48
C LYS A 177 -17.15 14.21 15.93
#